data_AF-A0A3N7ZB61-F1
#
_entry.id   AF-A0A3N7ZB61-F1
#
_cell.length_a   1.000
_cell.length_b   1.000
_cell.length_c   1.000
_cell.angle_alpha   90.00
_cell.angle_beta   90.00
_cell.angle_gamma   90.00
#
_symmetry.space_group_name_H-M   'P 1'
#
loop_
_entity.id
_entity.type
_entity.pdbx_description
1 polymer ?
#
loop_
_entity_poly.entity_id
_entity_poly.type
_entity_poly.pdbx_seq_one_letter_code
_entity_poly.pdbx_strand_id
1 'polypeptide(L)'
;MVAPIEQKIKKVGPFKLSKVTDEYPYFSDLLNRIVQQSIRELPDFSDDSKIAVMSDFGGEHSSAKFHTYSFLFLAYNKVGPFEEKIRELRKKYGLLEHYSEFAYKNLSSGAKARALPEYLQLVDSFIHGAIITIAIDKRIETVFGAQKKQAQSVMVAQLKEEGLGEWHGPGAEKVLRIVNIIAAFASLLTQENQRLLWYSDRDLINEDGKKWNFTHTQKILVRVLGMYLSHRLDVVGFAKSFKEKGHLDDLLSVPDLAAGVVQDLLLQNETGEDIPGGDEKAMIMQWIATPARYLSKLTIQIVRTADGGIGFGRVDMAVKR
;
A
#
# COMPACT_ATOMS: atom_id res chain seq x y z
N MET A 1 39.54 -8.19 -14.23
CA MET A 1 38.41 -7.23 -14.25
C MET A 1 37.18 -8.00 -13.81
N VAL A 2 36.63 -7.68 -12.64
CA VAL A 2 35.35 -8.24 -12.20
C VAL A 2 34.28 -7.50 -13.00
N ALA A 3 33.45 -8.21 -13.75
CA ALA A 3 32.33 -7.60 -14.47
C ALA A 3 31.46 -6.82 -13.46
N PRO A 4 30.94 -5.64 -13.81
CA PRO A 4 30.00 -4.95 -12.94
C PRO A 4 28.85 -5.90 -12.62
N ILE A 5 28.57 -6.12 -11.32
CA ILE A 5 27.40 -6.89 -10.92
C ILE A 5 26.19 -6.10 -11.43
N GLU A 6 25.49 -6.67 -12.41
CA GLU A 6 24.30 -6.07 -12.99
C GLU A 6 23.22 -6.03 -11.90
N GLN A 7 22.95 -4.82 -11.38
CA GLN A 7 21.99 -4.66 -10.30
C GLN A 7 20.58 -4.90 -10.85
N LYS A 8 19.90 -5.91 -10.32
CA LYS A 8 18.50 -6.18 -10.66
C LYS A 8 17.62 -5.11 -10.03
N ILE A 9 16.92 -4.36 -10.87
CA ILE A 9 16.01 -3.28 -10.45
C ILE A 9 14.55 -3.73 -10.60
N LYS A 10 14.22 -4.37 -11.71
CA LYS A 10 12.86 -4.82 -12.02
C LYS A 10 12.87 -6.24 -12.54
N LYS A 11 11.80 -6.95 -12.24
CA LYS A 11 11.45 -8.22 -12.85
C LYS A 11 10.16 -8.08 -13.65
N VAL A 12 10.06 -8.85 -14.71
CA VAL A 12 8.94 -8.81 -15.65
C VAL A 12 8.07 -10.04 -15.43
N GLY A 13 6.76 -9.86 -15.59
CA GLY A 13 5.79 -10.94 -15.54
C GLY A 13 5.85 -11.90 -16.74
N PRO A 14 4.86 -12.80 -16.88
CA PRO A 14 3.62 -12.83 -16.11
C PRO A 14 3.84 -13.21 -14.64
N PHE A 15 3.11 -12.54 -13.74
CA PHE A 15 3.09 -12.89 -12.33
C PHE A 15 1.91 -13.79 -12.01
N LYS A 16 2.06 -14.69 -11.03
CA LYS A 16 1.00 -15.60 -10.58
C LYS A 16 1.12 -15.84 -9.08
N LEU A 17 -0.01 -15.79 -8.38
CA LEU A 17 -0.11 -16.21 -6.98
C LEU A 17 -0.23 -17.74 -6.96
N SER A 18 0.91 -18.44 -6.95
CA SER A 18 1.00 -19.88 -7.24
C SER A 18 0.24 -20.78 -6.27
N LYS A 19 -0.02 -20.32 -5.04
CA LYS A 19 -0.74 -21.08 -4.01
C LYS A 19 -2.23 -20.77 -3.92
N VAL A 20 -2.73 -19.77 -4.65
CA VAL A 20 -4.17 -19.47 -4.64
C VAL A 20 -4.90 -20.61 -5.34
N THR A 21 -5.82 -21.24 -4.62
CA THR A 21 -6.69 -22.33 -5.10
C THR A 21 -8.15 -21.90 -5.05
N ASP A 22 -9.04 -22.71 -5.62
CA ASP A 22 -10.48 -22.46 -5.66
C ASP A 22 -11.15 -22.52 -4.26
N GLU A 23 -10.45 -23.05 -3.26
CA GLU A 23 -10.91 -23.09 -1.86
C GLU A 23 -10.71 -21.75 -1.15
N TYR A 24 -9.90 -20.85 -1.72
CA TYR A 24 -9.61 -19.56 -1.10
C TYR A 24 -10.75 -18.56 -1.33
N PRO A 25 -10.88 -17.54 -0.47
CA PRO A 25 -11.91 -16.52 -0.65
C PRO A 25 -11.80 -15.87 -2.04
N TYR A 26 -12.94 -15.48 -2.62
CA TYR A 26 -13.03 -14.83 -3.94
C TYR A 26 -12.02 -13.70 -4.14
N PHE A 27 -11.75 -12.92 -3.10
CA PHE A 27 -10.77 -11.84 -3.16
C PHE A 27 -9.36 -12.33 -3.53
N SER A 28 -8.95 -13.53 -3.12
CA SER A 28 -7.65 -14.12 -3.45
C SER A 28 -7.54 -14.44 -4.94
N ASP A 29 -8.60 -15.01 -5.51
CA ASP A 29 -8.72 -15.25 -6.95
C ASP A 29 -8.73 -13.93 -7.73
N LEU A 30 -9.48 -12.93 -7.25
CA LEU A 30 -9.50 -11.60 -7.85
C LEU A 30 -8.10 -10.96 -7.87
N LEU A 31 -7.35 -11.04 -6.76
CA LEU A 31 -5.97 -10.57 -6.70
C LEU A 31 -5.07 -11.35 -7.66
N ASN A 32 -5.23 -12.68 -7.76
CA ASN A 32 -4.47 -13.50 -8.70
C ASN A 32 -4.72 -13.10 -10.17
N ARG A 33 -5.98 -12.81 -10.53
CA ARG A 33 -6.34 -12.29 -11.86
C ARG A 33 -5.76 -10.89 -12.10
N ILE A 34 -5.82 -10.01 -11.11
CA ILE A 34 -5.23 -8.66 -11.17
C ILE A 34 -3.73 -8.75 -11.47
N VAL A 35 -2.95 -9.55 -10.72
CA VAL A 35 -1.50 -9.60 -10.92
C VAL A 35 -1.12 -10.23 -12.27
N GLN A 36 -1.92 -11.17 -12.78
CA GLN A 36 -1.69 -11.78 -14.09
C GLN A 36 -1.99 -10.84 -15.26
N GLN A 37 -3.07 -10.05 -15.15
CA GLN A 37 -3.61 -9.31 -16.29
C GLN A 37 -3.22 -7.82 -16.29
N SER A 38 -2.99 -7.23 -15.12
CA SER A 38 -2.80 -5.77 -14.97
C SER A 38 -1.38 -5.36 -14.60
N ILE A 39 -0.51 -6.31 -14.20
CA ILE A 39 0.84 -6.02 -13.72
C ILE A 39 1.87 -6.66 -14.65
N ARG A 40 2.71 -5.82 -15.25
CA ARG A 40 3.75 -6.25 -16.20
C ARG A 40 5.14 -6.28 -15.58
N GLU A 41 5.41 -5.38 -14.65
CA GLU A 41 6.69 -5.25 -13.97
C GLU A 41 6.48 -5.02 -12.48
N LEU A 42 7.43 -5.53 -11.69
CA LEU A 42 7.56 -5.32 -10.26
C LEU A 42 9.05 -5.09 -9.94
N PRO A 43 9.39 -4.43 -8.82
CA PRO A 43 10.78 -4.35 -8.39
C PRO A 43 11.34 -5.74 -8.11
N ASP A 44 12.63 -5.92 -8.39
CA ASP A 44 13.33 -7.17 -8.11
C ASP A 44 14.14 -7.06 -6.82
N PHE A 45 13.63 -7.68 -5.76
CA PHE A 45 14.30 -7.71 -4.47
C PHE A 45 15.17 -8.96 -4.27
N SER A 46 15.50 -9.75 -5.32
CA SER A 46 16.22 -11.02 -5.14
C SER A 46 17.57 -10.89 -4.43
N ASP A 47 18.20 -9.73 -4.52
CA ASP A 47 19.53 -9.46 -3.96
C ASP A 47 19.45 -8.75 -2.60
N ASP A 48 18.24 -8.54 -2.08
CA ASP A 48 17.97 -7.87 -0.81
C ASP A 48 17.63 -8.91 0.28
N SER A 49 17.89 -8.58 1.55
CA SER A 49 17.59 -9.45 2.69
C SER A 49 16.52 -8.90 3.63
N LYS A 50 16.23 -7.60 3.58
CA LYS A 50 15.19 -6.94 4.38
C LYS A 50 14.25 -6.18 3.46
N ILE A 51 12.98 -6.57 3.47
CA ILE A 51 11.89 -5.93 2.76
C ILE A 51 10.99 -5.27 3.79
N ALA A 52 10.53 -4.05 3.50
CA ALA A 52 9.56 -3.35 4.32
C ALA A 52 8.30 -3.03 3.52
N VAL A 53 7.18 -2.93 4.22
CA VAL A 53 5.88 -2.50 3.72
C VAL A 53 5.43 -1.34 4.59
N MET A 54 5.32 -0.15 4.01
CA MET A 54 4.63 0.99 4.62
C MET A 54 3.21 1.03 4.10
N SER A 55 2.21 1.33 4.92
CA SER A 55 0.82 1.36 4.46
C SER A 55 0.00 2.52 5.01
N ASP A 56 -0.88 3.04 4.16
CA ASP A 56 -1.93 4.01 4.51
C ASP A 56 -3.25 3.68 3.80
N PHE A 57 -4.37 4.07 4.43
CA PHE A 57 -5.72 3.68 4.00
C PHE A 57 -6.70 4.86 4.01
N GLY A 58 -7.42 5.06 2.90
CA GLY A 58 -8.42 6.11 2.73
C GLY A 58 -9.84 5.60 2.50
N GLY A 59 -10.77 6.54 2.25
CA GLY A 59 -12.15 6.22 1.87
C GLY A 59 -13.16 6.04 3.00
N GLU A 60 -12.80 6.34 4.26
CA GLU A 60 -13.71 6.18 5.41
C GLU A 60 -14.81 7.25 5.47
N HIS A 61 -14.60 8.42 4.88
CA HIS A 61 -15.59 9.50 4.85
C HIS A 61 -16.78 9.16 3.96
N SER A 62 -17.96 9.71 4.26
CA SER A 62 -19.20 9.42 3.54
C SER A 62 -19.19 9.89 2.08
N SER A 63 -18.45 10.97 1.79
CA SER A 63 -18.31 11.52 0.43
C SER A 63 -17.34 10.74 -0.46
N ALA A 64 -16.44 9.94 0.11
CA ALA A 64 -15.52 9.13 -0.67
C ALA A 64 -16.28 8.06 -1.47
N LYS A 65 -15.85 7.83 -2.71
CA LYS A 65 -16.42 6.83 -3.63
C LYS A 65 -15.68 5.50 -3.63
N PHE A 66 -14.41 5.51 -3.21
CA PHE A 66 -13.53 4.36 -3.16
C PHE A 66 -12.96 4.18 -1.76
N HIS A 67 -12.74 2.93 -1.36
CA HIS A 67 -11.77 2.58 -0.33
C HIS A 67 -10.40 2.46 -1.00
N THR A 68 -9.42 3.24 -0.55
CA THR A 68 -8.05 3.21 -1.09
C THR A 68 -7.12 2.51 -0.10
N TYR A 69 -6.37 1.53 -0.58
CA TYR A 69 -5.35 0.82 0.20
C TYR A 69 -4.01 1.00 -0.48
N SER A 70 -3.11 1.75 0.13
CA SER A 70 -1.82 2.12 -0.46
C SER A 70 -0.67 1.49 0.30
N PHE A 71 0.25 0.86 -0.42
CA PHE A 71 1.37 0.10 0.14
C PHE A 71 2.67 0.49 -0.56
N LEU A 72 3.67 0.93 0.19
CA LEU A 72 5.03 1.04 -0.29
C LEU A 72 5.80 -0.23 0.10
N PHE A 73 6.05 -1.11 -0.86
CA PHE A 73 7.01 -2.20 -0.72
C PHE A 73 8.41 -1.69 -1.10
N LEU A 74 9.41 -1.89 -0.26
CA LEU A 74 10.78 -1.45 -0.55
C LEU A 74 11.86 -2.41 -0.05
N ALA A 75 13.00 -2.39 -0.73
CA ALA A 75 14.23 -2.99 -0.28
C ALA A 75 14.85 -2.15 0.86
N TYR A 76 14.53 -2.48 2.11
CA TYR A 76 14.94 -1.71 3.28
C TYR A 76 16.47 -1.69 3.47
N ASN A 77 17.19 -2.71 2.95
CA ASN A 77 18.66 -2.70 2.92
C ASN A 77 19.26 -1.49 2.20
N LYS A 78 18.52 -0.90 1.26
CA LYS A 78 18.98 0.17 0.37
C LYS A 78 18.50 1.55 0.82
N VAL A 79 17.91 1.68 2.01
CA VAL A 79 17.27 2.94 2.47
C VAL A 79 18.26 4.00 2.98
N GLY A 80 19.51 3.63 3.29
CA GLY A 80 20.50 4.54 3.87
C GLY A 80 20.66 5.88 3.11
N PRO A 81 20.88 5.86 1.78
CA PRO A 81 20.95 7.10 1.00
C PRO A 81 19.68 7.96 1.07
N PHE A 82 18.49 7.35 1.14
CA PHE A 82 17.24 8.10 1.34
C PHE A 82 17.21 8.76 2.72
N GLU A 83 17.58 8.04 3.78
CA GLU A 83 17.64 8.57 5.16
C GLU A 83 18.61 9.75 5.29
N GLU A 84 19.78 9.67 4.65
CA GLU A 84 20.74 10.77 4.63
C GLU A 84 20.18 12.01 3.92
N LYS A 85 19.61 11.82 2.73
CA LYS A 85 19.10 12.93 1.90
C LYS A 85 17.83 13.55 2.47
N ILE A 86 16.96 12.76 3.09
CA ILE A 86 15.75 13.28 3.73
C ILE A 86 16.10 14.12 4.96
N ARG A 87 17.13 13.74 5.72
CA ARG A 87 17.64 14.55 6.82
C ARG A 87 18.24 15.87 6.35
N GLU A 88 18.99 15.86 5.24
CA GLU A 88 19.50 17.08 4.60
C GLU A 88 18.36 18.01 4.16
N LEU A 89 17.36 17.47 3.47
CA LEU A 89 16.16 18.20 3.07
C LEU A 89 15.44 18.78 4.28
N ARG A 90 15.18 17.97 5.31
CA ARG A 90 14.52 18.45 6.53
C ARG A 90 15.31 19.56 7.20
N LYS A 91 16.64 19.48 7.26
CA LYS A 91 17.49 20.56 7.76
C LYS A 91 17.36 21.84 6.92
N LYS A 92 17.46 21.71 5.59
CA LYS A 92 17.37 22.83 4.62
C LYS A 92 16.07 23.63 4.77
N TYR A 93 14.95 22.95 5.01
CA TYR A 93 13.64 23.58 5.11
C TYR A 93 13.18 23.86 6.57
N GLY A 94 14.02 23.59 7.57
CA GLY A 94 13.68 23.84 8.99
C GLY A 94 12.64 22.87 9.57
N LEU A 95 12.61 21.63 9.08
CA LEU A 95 11.65 20.58 9.45
C LEU A 95 12.20 19.55 10.47
N LEU A 96 13.36 19.83 11.08
CA LEU A 96 13.96 18.95 12.10
C LEU A 96 13.43 19.23 13.51
N GLU A 97 13.26 20.50 13.89
CA GLU A 97 12.83 20.89 15.25
C GLU A 97 11.34 20.62 15.49
N HIS A 98 10.52 20.85 14.45
CA HIS A 98 9.09 20.59 14.46
C HIS A 98 8.76 19.49 13.45
N TYR A 99 9.19 18.27 13.78
CA TYR A 99 8.99 17.13 12.90
C TYR A 99 7.50 16.93 12.61
N SER A 100 7.16 16.95 11.35
CA SER A 100 5.85 16.54 10.85
C SER A 100 6.01 15.76 9.54
N GLU A 101 5.06 14.86 9.31
CA GLU A 101 4.94 14.07 8.11
C GLU A 101 4.48 14.93 6.92
N PHE A 102 4.81 14.45 5.72
CA PHE A 102 4.25 14.97 4.46
C PHE A 102 2.87 14.38 4.25
N ALA A 103 1.91 14.77 5.10
CA ALA A 103 0.54 14.27 5.05
C ALA A 103 -0.27 14.99 3.96
N TYR A 104 -0.93 14.25 3.06
CA TYR A 104 -1.65 14.75 1.88
C TYR A 104 -2.64 15.88 2.19
N LYS A 105 -3.38 15.75 3.30
CA LYS A 105 -4.38 16.75 3.74
C LYS A 105 -3.77 18.07 4.24
N ASN A 106 -2.49 18.06 4.62
CA ASN A 106 -1.83 19.16 5.35
C ASN A 106 -0.56 19.61 4.61
N LEU A 107 -0.68 19.88 3.31
CA LEU A 107 0.42 20.35 2.44
C LEU A 107 0.35 21.84 2.06
N SER A 108 -0.77 22.51 2.29
CA SER A 108 -1.12 23.78 1.61
C SER A 108 -0.38 25.04 2.05
N SER A 109 0.62 24.95 2.95
CA SER A 109 1.45 26.12 3.28
C SER A 109 2.74 25.78 4.01
N GLY A 110 3.69 26.72 3.96
CA GLY A 110 4.87 26.73 4.83
C GLY A 110 6.04 25.90 4.30
N ALA A 111 6.86 25.40 5.23
CA ALA A 111 8.09 24.68 4.91
C ALA A 111 7.84 23.36 4.17
N LYS A 112 6.75 22.64 4.47
CA LYS A 112 6.40 21.38 3.81
C LYS A 112 6.05 21.58 2.34
N ALA A 113 5.23 22.58 2.01
CA ALA A 113 4.90 22.92 0.63
C ALA A 113 6.18 23.18 -0.21
N ARG A 114 7.12 23.97 0.34
CA ARG A 114 8.38 24.29 -0.34
C ARG A 114 9.33 23.11 -0.46
N ALA A 115 9.27 22.14 0.46
CA ALA A 115 10.11 20.96 0.47
C ALA A 115 9.55 19.82 -0.40
N LEU A 116 8.25 19.83 -0.70
CA LEU A 116 7.54 18.75 -1.39
C LEU A 116 8.17 18.37 -2.75
N PRO A 117 8.54 19.31 -3.65
CA PRO A 117 9.14 18.93 -4.93
C PRO A 117 10.43 18.11 -4.76
N GLU A 118 11.29 18.53 -3.85
CA GLU A 118 12.56 17.85 -3.57
C GLU A 118 12.30 16.52 -2.86
N TYR A 119 11.33 16.46 -1.94
CA TYR A 119 10.93 15.23 -1.27
C TYR A 119 10.47 14.15 -2.27
N LEU A 120 9.60 14.51 -3.21
CA LEU A 120 9.10 13.58 -4.24
C LEU A 120 10.24 13.10 -5.17
N GLN A 121 11.20 13.98 -5.47
CA GLN A 121 12.40 13.60 -6.23
C GLN A 121 13.28 12.61 -5.46
N LEU A 122 13.47 12.81 -4.15
CA LEU A 122 14.22 11.88 -3.31
C LEU A 122 13.55 10.51 -3.24
N VAL A 123 12.22 10.48 -3.11
CA VAL A 123 11.41 9.26 -3.14
C VAL A 123 11.66 8.47 -4.43
N ASP A 124 11.57 9.11 -5.60
CA ASP A 124 11.78 8.44 -6.90
C ASP A 124 13.23 8.01 -7.14
N SER A 125 14.19 8.73 -6.56
CA SER A 125 15.62 8.54 -6.83
C SER A 125 16.27 7.51 -5.91
N PHE A 126 15.82 7.40 -4.66
CA PHE A 126 16.50 6.62 -3.64
C PHE A 126 15.68 5.45 -3.07
N ILE A 127 14.37 5.38 -3.34
CA ILE A 127 13.57 4.24 -2.91
C ILE A 127 13.52 3.19 -4.02
N HIS A 128 14.18 2.05 -3.78
CA HIS A 128 14.02 0.87 -4.61
C HIS A 128 12.78 0.08 -4.15
N GLY A 129 11.68 0.19 -4.90
CA GLY A 129 10.41 -0.32 -4.44
C GLY A 129 9.24 -0.22 -5.40
N ALA A 130 8.03 -0.44 -4.85
CA ALA A 130 6.77 -0.24 -5.52
C ALA A 130 5.77 0.43 -4.57
N ILE A 131 5.14 1.51 -5.02
CA ILE A 131 3.89 2.01 -4.44
C ILE A 131 2.75 1.31 -5.16
N ILE A 132 1.94 0.59 -4.41
CA ILE A 132 0.82 -0.21 -4.90
C ILE A 132 -0.44 0.32 -4.22
N THR A 133 -1.31 0.93 -5.00
CA THR A 133 -2.59 1.44 -4.52
C THR A 133 -3.73 0.64 -5.13
N ILE A 134 -4.51 -0.03 -4.28
CA ILE A 134 -5.75 -0.73 -4.67
C ILE A 134 -6.93 0.15 -4.27
N ALA A 135 -7.68 0.65 -5.25
CA ALA A 135 -8.91 1.42 -5.03
C ALA A 135 -10.12 0.51 -5.28
N ILE A 136 -10.94 0.29 -4.25
CA ILE A 136 -12.15 -0.54 -4.34
C ILE A 136 -13.37 0.36 -4.24
N ASP A 137 -14.19 0.35 -5.28
CA ASP A 137 -15.46 1.08 -5.36
C ASP A 137 -16.38 0.71 -4.17
N LYS A 138 -16.91 1.72 -3.46
CA LYS A 138 -17.78 1.53 -2.30
C LYS A 138 -19.15 0.95 -2.65
N ARG A 139 -19.54 0.94 -3.93
CA ARG A 139 -20.70 0.21 -4.44
C ARG A 139 -20.49 -1.31 -4.39
N ILE A 140 -19.24 -1.77 -4.33
CA ILE A 140 -18.92 -3.17 -4.05
C ILE A 140 -19.05 -3.36 -2.53
N GLU A 141 -20.19 -3.92 -2.12
CA GLU A 141 -20.50 -4.07 -0.70
C GLU A 141 -19.49 -4.97 0.02
N THR A 142 -19.02 -6.03 -0.65
CA THR A 142 -17.94 -6.91 -0.16
C THR A 142 -17.20 -7.63 -1.29
N VAL A 143 -15.95 -8.00 -1.05
CA VAL A 143 -15.12 -8.84 -1.94
C VAL A 143 -14.95 -10.27 -1.42
N PHE A 144 -15.60 -10.63 -0.31
CA PHE A 144 -15.48 -11.94 0.35
C PHE A 144 -16.73 -12.81 0.24
N GLY A 145 -17.75 -12.38 -0.50
CA GLY A 145 -18.98 -13.16 -0.69
C GLY A 145 -20.00 -12.42 -1.55
N ALA A 146 -21.19 -13.01 -1.71
CA ALA A 146 -22.25 -12.44 -2.53
C ALA A 146 -22.97 -11.25 -1.87
N GLN A 147 -23.08 -11.25 -0.54
CA GLN A 147 -23.78 -10.22 0.22
C GLN A 147 -22.97 -9.80 1.44
N LYS A 148 -22.87 -8.50 1.68
CA LYS A 148 -22.05 -7.94 2.78
C LYS A 148 -22.45 -8.45 4.16
N LYS A 149 -23.75 -8.45 4.48
CA LYS A 149 -24.23 -8.85 5.81
C LYS A 149 -23.84 -10.29 6.13
N GLN A 150 -24.04 -11.21 5.19
CA GLN A 150 -23.69 -12.62 5.36
C GLN A 150 -22.17 -12.80 5.44
N ALA A 151 -21.42 -12.20 4.51
CA ALA A 151 -19.95 -12.31 4.49
C ALA A 151 -19.34 -11.78 5.79
N GLN A 152 -19.78 -10.61 6.27
CA GLN A 152 -19.29 -10.02 7.52
C GLN A 152 -19.63 -10.87 8.76
N SER A 153 -20.81 -11.47 8.82
CA SER A 153 -21.16 -12.40 9.91
C SER A 153 -20.24 -13.62 9.93
N VAL A 154 -19.95 -14.22 8.77
CA VAL A 154 -19.03 -15.37 8.66
C VAL A 154 -17.61 -14.96 9.04
N MET A 155 -17.11 -13.84 8.51
CA MET A 155 -15.76 -13.33 8.83
C MET A 155 -15.58 -13.10 10.34
N VAL A 156 -16.56 -12.45 10.99
CA VAL A 156 -16.50 -12.17 12.43
C VAL A 156 -16.54 -13.46 13.25
N ALA A 157 -17.41 -14.41 12.90
CA ALA A 157 -17.49 -15.70 13.58
C ALA A 157 -16.17 -16.48 13.46
N GLN A 158 -15.64 -16.60 12.24
CA GLN A 158 -14.40 -17.32 11.98
C GLN A 158 -13.19 -16.69 12.70
N LEU A 159 -13.03 -15.36 12.64
CA LEU A 159 -11.95 -14.68 13.35
C LEU A 159 -12.04 -14.91 14.86
N LYS A 160 -13.25 -14.89 15.43
CA LYS A 160 -13.47 -15.16 16.85
C LYS A 160 -13.13 -16.60 17.22
N GLU A 161 -13.67 -17.57 16.49
CA GLU A 161 -13.45 -19.01 16.72
C GLU A 161 -11.96 -19.38 16.66
N GLU A 162 -11.22 -18.73 15.76
CA GLU A 162 -9.80 -18.93 15.58
C GLU A 162 -8.90 -18.18 16.58
N GLY A 163 -9.50 -17.46 17.54
CA GLY A 163 -8.76 -16.66 18.52
C GLY A 163 -8.04 -15.45 17.93
N LEU A 164 -8.55 -14.92 16.81
CA LEU A 164 -8.03 -13.78 16.05
C LEU A 164 -8.77 -12.46 16.36
N GLY A 165 -9.45 -12.40 17.52
CA GLY A 165 -10.13 -11.21 18.03
C GLY A 165 -11.62 -11.17 17.71
N GLU A 166 -12.40 -10.43 18.51
CA GLU A 166 -13.83 -10.21 18.27
C GLU A 166 -14.06 -8.87 17.58
N TRP A 167 -14.04 -8.88 16.25
CA TRP A 167 -14.19 -7.68 15.42
C TRP A 167 -15.66 -7.33 15.17
N HIS A 168 -15.92 -6.06 14.83
CA HIS A 168 -17.17 -5.70 14.14
C HIS A 168 -17.05 -5.94 12.64
N GLY A 169 -18.18 -6.13 11.94
CA GLY A 169 -18.21 -6.50 10.52
C GLY A 169 -17.30 -5.65 9.61
N PRO A 170 -17.44 -4.31 9.60
CA PRO A 170 -16.56 -3.45 8.81
C PRO A 170 -15.05 -3.57 9.14
N GLY A 171 -14.70 -3.77 10.42
CA GLY A 171 -13.32 -3.90 10.87
C GLY A 171 -12.71 -5.23 10.43
N ALA A 172 -13.47 -6.32 10.57
CA ALA A 172 -13.10 -7.66 10.08
C ALA A 172 -12.82 -7.66 8.57
N GLU A 173 -13.71 -7.04 7.81
CA GLU A 173 -13.53 -6.94 6.36
C GLU A 173 -12.33 -6.06 5.98
N LYS A 174 -12.16 -4.90 6.64
CA LYS A 174 -11.04 -4.01 6.38
C LYS A 174 -9.70 -4.70 6.63
N VAL A 175 -9.54 -5.36 7.78
CA VAL A 175 -8.29 -6.07 8.10
C VAL A 175 -8.03 -7.19 7.10
N LEU A 176 -9.05 -7.95 6.72
CA LEU A 176 -8.93 -9.02 5.72
C LEU A 176 -8.55 -8.50 4.33
N ARG A 177 -9.12 -7.38 3.87
CA ARG A 177 -8.71 -6.74 2.61
C ARG A 177 -7.23 -6.38 2.64
N ILE A 178 -6.78 -5.71 3.71
CA ILE A 178 -5.41 -5.24 3.86
C ILE A 178 -4.41 -6.40 3.87
N VAL A 179 -4.62 -7.41 4.72
CA VAL A 179 -3.66 -8.52 4.85
C VAL A 179 -3.62 -9.40 3.60
N ASN A 180 -4.73 -9.56 2.87
CA ASN A 180 -4.74 -10.31 1.61
C ASN A 180 -3.94 -9.57 0.53
N ILE A 181 -4.08 -8.24 0.44
CA ILE A 181 -3.26 -7.44 -0.50
C ILE A 181 -1.78 -7.54 -0.12
N ILE A 182 -1.44 -7.34 1.16
CA ILE A 182 -0.04 -7.46 1.63
C ILE A 182 0.52 -8.84 1.31
N ALA A 183 -0.21 -9.92 1.64
CA ALA A 183 0.25 -11.28 1.43
C ALA A 183 0.41 -11.64 -0.05
N ALA A 184 -0.53 -11.20 -0.91
CA ALA A 184 -0.44 -11.40 -2.35
C ALA A 184 0.83 -10.76 -2.91
N PHE A 185 1.07 -9.48 -2.61
CA PHE A 185 2.26 -8.79 -3.12
C PHE A 185 3.56 -9.24 -2.45
N ALA A 186 3.53 -9.58 -1.16
CA ALA A 186 4.68 -10.18 -0.49
C ALA A 186 5.08 -11.51 -1.16
N SER A 187 4.12 -12.34 -1.57
CA SER A 187 4.42 -13.59 -2.30
C SER A 187 5.09 -13.39 -3.65
N LEU A 188 4.83 -12.25 -4.29
CA LEU A 188 5.48 -11.88 -5.54
C LEU A 188 6.81 -11.17 -5.34
N LEU A 189 6.97 -10.41 -4.26
CA LEU A 189 8.09 -9.50 -4.07
C LEU A 189 9.21 -10.09 -3.20
N THR A 190 8.90 -11.04 -2.32
CA THR A 190 9.87 -11.64 -1.41
C THR A 190 10.40 -12.98 -1.92
N GLN A 191 11.50 -13.44 -1.33
CA GLN A 191 12.18 -14.71 -1.60
C GLN A 191 12.49 -15.44 -0.29
N GLU A 192 12.91 -16.70 -0.41
CA GLU A 192 13.31 -17.56 0.71
C GLU A 192 14.33 -16.85 1.64
N ASN A 193 14.15 -16.99 2.95
CA ASN A 193 15.00 -16.44 4.01
C ASN A 193 15.09 -14.89 4.06
N GLN A 194 14.29 -14.16 3.30
CA GLN A 194 14.18 -12.72 3.48
C GLN A 194 13.38 -12.37 4.74
N ARG A 195 13.57 -11.15 5.24
CA ARG A 195 12.81 -10.58 6.35
C ARG A 195 11.78 -9.60 5.81
N LEU A 196 10.59 -9.61 6.38
CA LEU A 196 9.51 -8.69 6.05
C LEU A 196 9.14 -7.86 7.28
N LEU A 197 9.15 -6.54 7.16
CA LEU A 197 8.60 -5.62 8.16
C LEU A 197 7.33 -4.98 7.62
N TRP A 198 6.22 -5.07 8.35
CA TRP A 198 5.06 -4.22 8.09
C TRP A 198 5.01 -3.09 9.11
N TYR A 199 5.03 -1.85 8.60
CA TYR A 199 4.89 -0.62 9.37
C TYR A 199 3.69 0.16 8.86
N SER A 200 2.80 0.56 9.75
CA SER A 200 1.56 1.26 9.38
C SER A 200 1.29 2.37 10.36
N ASP A 201 0.55 3.40 9.92
CA ASP A 201 0.03 4.40 10.85
C ASP A 201 -1.03 3.79 11.78
N ARG A 202 -1.41 4.54 12.80
CA ARG A 202 -2.52 4.24 13.70
C ARG A 202 -3.85 4.43 12.95
N ASP A 203 -4.42 3.32 12.52
CA ASP A 203 -5.77 3.25 11.98
C ASP A 203 -6.60 2.20 12.73
N LEU A 204 -7.87 2.03 12.37
CA LEU A 204 -8.80 1.09 13.02
C LEU A 204 -8.25 -0.33 13.19
N ILE A 205 -7.47 -0.84 12.22
CA ILE A 205 -6.93 -2.20 12.29
C ILE A 205 -5.67 -2.29 13.17
N ASN A 206 -5.08 -1.15 13.51
CA ASN A 206 -3.93 -0.99 14.38
C ASN A 206 -4.28 -0.33 15.71
N GLU A 207 -5.55 -0.04 15.98
CA GLU A 207 -6.01 0.45 17.27
C GLU A 207 -6.45 -0.70 18.18
N ASP A 208 -6.42 -0.44 19.50
CA ASP A 208 -6.86 -1.40 20.49
C ASP A 208 -8.37 -1.22 20.70
N GLY A 209 -9.15 -2.09 20.06
CA GLY A 209 -10.58 -2.21 20.35
C GLY A 209 -10.83 -2.87 21.70
N LYS A 210 -12.10 -2.97 22.09
CA LYS A 210 -12.47 -3.62 23.37
C LYS A 210 -12.07 -5.10 23.44
N LYS A 211 -12.06 -5.79 22.29
CA LYS A 211 -11.84 -7.24 22.18
C LYS A 211 -10.95 -7.66 21.02
N TRP A 212 -10.27 -6.70 20.41
CA TRP A 212 -9.24 -6.91 19.39
C TRP A 212 -8.15 -5.86 19.60
N ASN A 213 -6.96 -6.14 19.11
CA ASN A 213 -5.81 -5.25 19.20
C ASN A 213 -4.83 -5.60 18.10
N PHE A 214 -3.74 -4.84 17.98
CA PHE A 214 -2.77 -5.05 16.92
C PHE A 214 -2.16 -6.45 16.88
N THR A 215 -1.98 -7.13 18.01
CA THR A 215 -1.49 -8.51 18.03
C THR A 215 -2.42 -9.47 17.28
N HIS A 216 -3.73 -9.21 17.27
CA HIS A 216 -4.66 -9.98 16.45
C HIS A 216 -4.43 -9.75 14.95
N THR A 217 -4.26 -8.49 14.54
CA THR A 217 -3.91 -8.12 13.15
C THR A 217 -2.62 -8.78 12.70
N GLN A 218 -1.60 -8.84 13.56
CA GLN A 218 -0.33 -9.54 13.29
C GLN A 218 -0.56 -11.03 13.06
N LYS A 219 -1.31 -11.70 13.95
CA LYS A 219 -1.64 -13.13 13.82
C LYS A 219 -2.43 -13.42 12.55
N ILE A 220 -3.39 -12.55 12.20
CA ILE A 220 -4.15 -12.64 10.96
C ILE A 220 -3.20 -12.55 9.77
N LEU A 221 -2.31 -11.55 9.71
CA LEU A 221 -1.36 -11.42 8.60
C LEU A 221 -0.46 -12.65 8.49
N VAL A 222 0.10 -13.18 9.58
CA VAL A 222 0.94 -14.38 9.53
C VAL A 222 0.19 -15.57 8.95
N ARG A 223 -1.07 -15.79 9.32
CA ARG A 223 -1.90 -16.87 8.76
C ARG A 223 -2.17 -16.66 7.28
N VAL A 224 -2.54 -15.44 6.88
CA VAL A 224 -2.81 -15.12 5.47
C VAL A 224 -1.53 -15.20 4.64
N LEU A 225 -0.37 -14.78 5.15
CA LEU A 225 0.92 -14.99 4.48
C LEU A 225 1.17 -16.48 4.17
N GLY A 226 0.83 -17.39 5.09
CA GLY A 226 0.90 -18.83 4.88
C GLY A 226 0.04 -19.34 3.71
N MET A 227 -1.05 -18.64 3.38
CA MET A 227 -1.91 -18.95 2.24
C MET A 227 -1.22 -18.60 0.90
N TYR A 228 -0.51 -17.45 0.83
CA TYR A 228 0.05 -16.96 -0.43
C TYR A 228 1.51 -17.36 -0.68
N LEU A 229 2.35 -17.44 0.37
CA LEU A 229 3.81 -17.66 0.23
C LEU A 229 4.17 -19.11 -0.13
N SER A 230 4.93 -19.28 -1.21
CA SER A 230 5.55 -20.55 -1.62
C SER A 230 6.93 -20.81 -1.00
N HIS A 231 7.47 -19.82 -0.30
CA HIS A 231 8.76 -19.83 0.37
C HIS A 231 8.60 -19.42 1.84
N ARG A 232 9.66 -19.57 2.64
CA ARG A 232 9.64 -19.10 4.04
C ARG A 232 10.36 -17.77 4.19
N LEU A 233 9.83 -16.94 5.08
CA LEU A 233 10.49 -15.72 5.55
C LEU A 233 11.25 -16.06 6.83
N ASP A 234 12.43 -15.48 7.02
CA ASP A 234 13.23 -15.63 8.24
C ASP A 234 12.51 -14.99 9.43
N VAL A 235 12.02 -13.76 9.23
CA VAL A 235 11.29 -12.99 10.25
C VAL A 235 10.18 -12.18 9.59
N VAL A 236 9.02 -12.14 10.25
CA VAL A 236 7.95 -11.17 9.98
C VAL A 236 7.85 -10.23 11.17
N GLY A 237 8.29 -8.99 10.97
CA GLY A 237 8.24 -7.91 11.94
C GLY A 237 7.02 -7.02 11.74
N PHE A 238 6.59 -6.37 12.82
CA PHE A 238 5.44 -5.49 12.84
C PHE A 238 5.73 -4.27 13.68
N ALA A 239 5.35 -3.09 13.19
CA ALA A 239 5.47 -1.85 13.95
C ALA A 239 4.36 -0.86 13.58
N LYS A 240 4.10 0.06 14.50
CA LYS A 240 3.22 1.22 14.29
C LYS A 240 4.04 2.48 14.40
N SER A 241 3.49 3.61 13.95
CA SER A 241 4.16 4.89 14.12
C SER A 241 4.58 5.15 15.59
N PHE A 242 5.89 5.41 15.75
CA PHE A 242 6.54 5.64 17.03
C PHE A 242 6.24 7.05 17.56
N LYS A 243 6.48 7.27 18.86
CA LYS A 243 6.35 8.60 19.48
C LYS A 243 7.42 9.55 18.95
N GLU A 244 8.66 9.07 18.87
CA GLU A 244 9.75 9.78 18.23
C GLU A 244 9.63 9.56 16.72
N LYS A 245 9.57 10.67 15.99
CA LYS A 245 9.39 10.65 14.55
C LYS A 245 10.74 10.64 13.83
N GLY A 246 10.79 9.99 12.67
CA GLY A 246 12.01 9.87 11.88
C GLY A 246 11.75 9.39 10.45
N HIS A 247 12.79 8.89 9.78
CA HIS A 247 12.71 8.51 8.36
C HIS A 247 11.65 7.45 8.04
N LEU A 248 11.24 6.64 9.02
CA LEU A 248 10.12 5.72 8.85
C LEU A 248 8.80 6.47 8.58
N ASP A 249 8.59 7.63 9.19
CA ASP A 249 7.42 8.47 8.96
C ASP A 249 7.54 9.23 7.61
N ASP A 250 8.76 9.51 7.15
CA ASP A 250 8.99 9.96 5.76
C ASP A 250 8.61 8.87 4.77
N LEU A 251 8.94 7.61 5.03
CA LEU A 251 8.53 6.48 4.19
C LEU A 251 7.03 6.22 4.28
N LEU A 252 6.41 6.45 5.45
CA LEU A 252 4.97 6.33 5.66
C LEU A 252 4.16 7.43 4.99
N SER A 253 4.76 8.62 4.78
CA SER A 253 4.13 9.70 4.02
C SER A 253 3.92 9.29 2.54
N VAL A 254 4.77 8.42 1.98
CA VAL A 254 4.66 7.99 0.57
C VAL A 254 3.32 7.30 0.25
N PRO A 255 2.88 6.24 0.96
CA PRO A 255 1.57 5.64 0.72
C PRO A 255 0.40 6.58 1.03
N ASP A 256 0.50 7.50 2.00
CA ASP A 256 -0.54 8.50 2.28
C ASP A 256 -0.72 9.48 1.12
N LEU A 257 0.39 10.03 0.58
CA LEU A 257 0.35 10.88 -0.61
C LEU A 257 -0.28 10.15 -1.80
N ALA A 258 0.07 8.87 -2.00
CA ALA A 258 -0.50 8.05 -3.07
C ALA A 258 -1.99 7.74 -2.83
N ALA A 259 -2.40 7.37 -1.62
CA ALA A 259 -3.80 7.11 -1.30
C ALA A 259 -4.67 8.35 -1.50
N GLY A 260 -4.19 9.50 -1.03
CA GLY A 260 -4.86 10.79 -1.16
C GLY A 260 -5.04 11.23 -2.60
N VAL A 261 -3.96 11.22 -3.39
CA VAL A 261 -4.04 11.66 -4.80
C VAL A 261 -4.86 10.72 -5.66
N VAL A 262 -4.76 9.41 -5.43
CA VAL A 262 -5.58 8.42 -6.16
C VAL A 262 -7.06 8.62 -5.85
N GLN A 263 -7.39 8.89 -4.58
CA GLN A 263 -8.78 9.16 -4.19
C GLN A 263 -9.34 10.39 -4.92
N ASP A 264 -8.57 11.48 -4.98
CA ASP A 264 -8.98 12.71 -5.66
C ASP A 264 -9.10 12.52 -7.19
N LEU A 265 -8.13 11.85 -7.82
CA LEU A 265 -8.17 11.53 -9.26
C LEU A 265 -9.37 10.66 -9.65
N LEU A 266 -9.66 9.62 -8.86
CA LEU A 266 -10.81 8.75 -9.12
C LEU A 266 -12.14 9.48 -8.88
N LEU A 267 -12.22 10.34 -7.87
CA LEU A 267 -13.40 11.16 -7.63
C LEU A 267 -13.66 12.12 -8.80
N GLN A 268 -12.64 12.85 -9.26
CA GLN A 268 -12.74 13.73 -10.43
C GLN A 268 -13.18 12.96 -11.67
N ASN A 269 -12.64 11.76 -11.90
CA ASN A 269 -13.05 10.94 -13.03
C ASN A 269 -14.52 10.47 -12.95
N GLU A 270 -15.06 10.25 -11.74
CA GLU A 270 -16.47 9.88 -11.56
C GLU A 270 -17.43 11.07 -11.61
N THR A 271 -17.07 12.22 -11.04
CA THR A 271 -17.98 13.37 -10.89
C THR A 271 -17.79 14.46 -11.94
N GLY A 272 -16.61 14.51 -12.58
CA GLY A 272 -16.19 15.63 -13.41
C GLY A 272 -15.85 16.89 -12.63
N GLU A 273 -15.91 16.86 -11.30
CA GLU A 273 -15.58 18.01 -10.44
C GLU A 273 -14.06 18.18 -10.38
N ASP A 274 -13.62 19.45 -10.36
CA ASP A 274 -12.21 19.76 -10.20
C ASP A 274 -11.68 19.28 -8.85
N ILE A 275 -10.46 18.75 -8.86
CA ILE A 275 -9.79 18.32 -7.63
C ILE A 275 -9.53 19.55 -6.75
N PRO A 276 -10.09 19.60 -5.53
CA PRO A 276 -9.89 20.75 -4.65
C PRO A 276 -8.44 20.79 -4.16
N GLY A 277 -7.74 21.90 -4.36
CA GLY A 277 -6.39 22.11 -3.83
C GLY A 277 -5.58 23.16 -4.58
N GLY A 278 -4.29 23.24 -4.24
CA GLY A 278 -3.31 24.13 -4.86
C GLY A 278 -2.19 23.36 -5.59
N ASP A 279 -1.12 24.07 -5.93
CA ASP A 279 0.02 23.56 -6.69
C ASP A 279 0.63 22.28 -6.09
N GLU A 280 0.56 22.09 -4.77
CA GLU A 280 1.10 20.91 -4.09
C GLU A 280 0.40 19.62 -4.52
N LYS A 281 -0.93 19.65 -4.67
CA LYS A 281 -1.67 18.48 -5.17
C LYS A 281 -1.36 18.23 -6.64
N ALA A 282 -1.20 19.27 -7.44
CA ALA A 282 -0.78 19.14 -8.84
C ALA A 282 0.60 18.48 -8.97
N MET A 283 1.54 18.84 -8.09
CA MET A 283 2.86 18.18 -8.02
C MET A 283 2.75 16.69 -7.69
N ILE A 284 1.87 16.30 -6.77
CA ILE A 284 1.68 14.89 -6.40
C ILE A 284 0.98 14.12 -7.53
N MET A 285 0.01 14.73 -8.22
CA MET A 285 -0.63 14.16 -9.41
C MET A 285 0.41 13.90 -10.51
N GLN A 286 1.27 14.87 -10.78
CA GLN A 286 2.35 14.70 -11.74
C GLN A 286 3.34 13.63 -11.29
N TRP A 287 3.69 13.59 -10.00
CA TRP A 287 4.60 12.59 -9.44
C TRP A 287 4.04 11.18 -9.57
N ILE A 288 2.79 10.92 -9.18
CA ILE A 288 2.21 9.56 -9.26
C ILE A 288 2.11 9.07 -10.72
N ALA A 289 1.90 10.01 -11.65
CA ALA A 289 1.85 9.79 -13.09
C ALA A 289 3.22 9.60 -13.76
N THR A 290 4.29 10.09 -13.15
CA THR A 290 5.63 10.10 -13.76
C THR A 290 6.37 8.80 -13.44
N PRO A 291 6.79 8.01 -14.46
CA PRO A 291 7.59 6.81 -14.23
C PRO A 291 8.93 7.15 -13.56
N ALA A 292 9.32 6.35 -12.57
CA ALA A 292 10.64 6.42 -11.94
C ALA A 292 11.46 5.17 -12.23
N ARG A 293 12.79 5.32 -12.15
CA ARG A 293 13.73 4.22 -12.42
C ARG A 293 13.65 3.13 -11.35
N TYR A 294 13.65 3.54 -10.07
CA TYR A 294 13.76 2.63 -8.92
C TYR A 294 12.42 2.38 -8.22
N LEU A 295 11.45 3.29 -8.38
CA LEU A 295 10.15 3.21 -7.74
C LEU A 295 9.04 2.94 -8.76
N SER A 296 8.46 1.75 -8.71
CA SER A 296 7.28 1.42 -9.51
C SER A 296 6.04 2.05 -8.89
N LYS A 297 5.15 2.62 -9.70
CA LYS A 297 3.90 3.26 -9.24
C LYS A 297 2.72 2.56 -9.89
N LEU A 298 1.96 1.81 -9.11
CA LEU A 298 0.90 0.93 -9.57
C LEU A 298 -0.41 1.30 -8.89
N THR A 299 -1.36 1.80 -9.68
CA THR A 299 -2.73 2.03 -9.22
C THR A 299 -3.67 1.06 -9.92
N ILE A 300 -4.40 0.28 -9.15
CA ILE A 300 -5.38 -0.69 -9.63
C ILE A 300 -6.74 -0.30 -9.06
N GLN A 301 -7.74 -0.22 -9.92
CA GLN A 301 -9.12 -0.05 -9.52
C GLN A 301 -9.86 -1.38 -9.58
N ILE A 302 -10.74 -1.61 -8.60
CA ILE A 302 -11.71 -2.68 -8.55
C ILE A 302 -13.08 -2.00 -8.50
N VAL A 303 -13.85 -2.15 -9.57
CA VAL A 303 -15.08 -1.39 -9.84
C VAL A 303 -16.27 -2.30 -10.04
N ARG A 304 -17.46 -1.82 -9.70
CA ARG A 304 -18.68 -2.53 -10.04
C ARG A 304 -18.98 -2.34 -11.53
N THR A 305 -19.16 -3.42 -12.28
CA THR A 305 -19.52 -3.36 -13.70
C THR A 305 -21.02 -3.10 -13.88
N ALA A 306 -21.42 -2.66 -15.09
CA ALA A 306 -22.81 -2.29 -15.38
C ALA A 306 -23.81 -3.46 -15.22
N ASP A 307 -23.35 -4.70 -15.44
CA ASP A 307 -24.09 -5.94 -15.20
C ASP A 307 -24.15 -6.34 -13.71
N GLY A 308 -23.59 -5.53 -12.81
CA GLY A 308 -23.56 -5.77 -11.37
C GLY A 308 -22.41 -6.64 -10.90
N GLY A 309 -21.55 -7.12 -11.80
CA GLY A 309 -20.32 -7.86 -11.48
C GLY A 309 -19.19 -7.00 -10.91
N ILE A 310 -18.01 -7.60 -10.80
CA ILE A 310 -16.77 -6.94 -10.35
C ILE A 310 -15.77 -6.97 -11.51
N GLY A 311 -15.37 -5.78 -11.96
CA GLY A 311 -14.30 -5.56 -12.90
C GLY A 311 -13.06 -5.02 -12.20
N PHE A 312 -11.91 -5.12 -12.86
CA PHE A 312 -10.68 -4.50 -12.38
C PHE A 312 -9.83 -4.02 -13.55
N GLY A 313 -8.92 -3.09 -13.27
CA GLY A 313 -7.96 -2.62 -14.26
C GLY A 313 -6.91 -1.72 -13.65
N ARG A 314 -5.76 -1.63 -14.33
CA ARG A 314 -4.76 -0.62 -14.01
C ARG A 314 -5.29 0.77 -14.40
N VAL A 315 -5.15 1.74 -13.51
CA VAL A 315 -5.40 3.14 -13.84
C VAL A 315 -4.17 3.68 -14.55
N ASP A 316 -4.30 4.03 -15.83
CA ASP A 316 -3.23 4.65 -16.58
C ASP A 316 -3.20 6.15 -16.25
N MET A 317 -2.26 6.53 -15.39
CA MET A 317 -2.05 7.92 -15.00
C MET A 317 -0.94 8.57 -15.81
N ALA A 318 -0.30 7.89 -16.77
CA ALA A 318 0.85 8.43 -17.47
C ALA A 318 0.47 9.69 -18.26
N VAL A 319 1.13 10.81 -17.94
CA VAL A 319 1.04 12.02 -18.76
C VAL A 319 1.72 11.70 -20.09
N LYS A 320 0.96 11.71 -21.19
CA LYS A 320 1.54 11.68 -22.54
C LYS A 320 2.41 12.93 -22.68
N ARG A 321 3.73 12.74 -22.78
CA ARG A 321 4.66 13.80 -23.18
C ARG A 321 4.44 14.15 -24.64
#